data_AF-A0A848HL72-F1
#
_entry.id   AF-A0A848HL72-F1
#
_cell.length_a   1.000
_cell.length_b   1.000
_cell.length_c   1.000
_cell.angle_alpha   90.00
_cell.angle_beta   90.00
_cell.angle_gamma   90.00
#
_symmetry.space_group_name_H-M   'P 1'
#
loop_
_entity.id
_entity.type
_entity.pdbx_description
1 polymer ?
#
loop_
_entity_poly.entity_id
_entity_poly.type
_entity_poly.pdbx_seq_one_letter_code
_entity_poly.pdbx_strand_id
1 'polypeptide(L)'
;MKKIEPNETIITGHNIFPQGKIVGDEANQRILDLANGYLGKFGHDQSGWDTLYQDPSDGRFWELIYPESELQGGGPPSLVLI
;
A
#
# COMPACT_ATOMS: atom_id res chain seq x y z
N MET A 1 12.18 7.35 -9.18
CA MET A 1 11.47 6.97 -7.94
C MET A 1 10.14 7.70 -7.93
N LYS A 2 9.02 6.99 -7.85
CA LYS A 2 7.70 7.62 -7.62
C LYS A 2 7.62 7.98 -6.14
N LYS A 3 7.18 9.20 -5.82
CA LYS A 3 6.95 9.69 -4.46
C LYS A 3 5.44 9.72 -4.17
N ILE A 4 5.10 9.97 -2.91
CA ILE A 4 3.74 10.36 -2.54
C ILE A 4 3.60 11.86 -2.73
N GLU A 5 2.50 12.29 -3.32
CA GLU A 5 2.19 13.70 -3.48
C GLU A 5 1.72 14.31 -2.13
N PRO A 6 2.02 15.58 -1.85
CA PRO A 6 1.70 16.20 -0.56
C PRO A 6 0.21 16.19 -0.20
N ASN A 7 -0.68 16.12 -1.19
CA ASN A 7 -2.13 16.14 -1.03
C ASN A 7 -2.76 14.73 -0.97
N GLU A 8 -1.97 13.67 -1.15
CA GLU A 8 -2.48 12.31 -1.03
C GLU A 8 -2.65 11.95 0.44
N THR A 9 -3.79 11.32 0.75
CA THR A 9 -4.12 10.80 2.08
C THR A 9 -4.47 9.31 2.04
N ILE A 10 -4.76 8.77 0.86
CA ILE A 10 -5.06 7.35 0.65
C ILE A 10 -4.67 6.94 -0.77
N ILE A 11 -4.10 5.74 -0.91
CA ILE A 11 -3.86 5.08 -2.19
C ILE A 11 -4.43 3.67 -2.03
N THR A 12 -5.44 3.33 -2.82
CA THR A 12 -6.12 2.03 -2.75
C THR A 12 -5.91 1.28 -4.06
N GLY A 13 -5.27 0.11 -3.97
CA GLY A 13 -5.20 -0.82 -5.09
C GLY A 13 -6.52 -1.55 -5.27
N HIS A 14 -6.78 -1.98 -6.51
CA HIS A 14 -7.91 -2.83 -6.84
C HIS A 14 -7.46 -4.07 -7.63
N ASN A 15 -8.25 -5.13 -7.51
CA ASN A 15 -8.13 -6.28 -8.40
C ASN A 15 -8.89 -5.99 -9.70
N ILE A 16 -8.19 -6.13 -10.83
CA ILE A 16 -8.76 -6.11 -12.17
C ILE A 16 -8.77 -7.54 -12.75
N PHE A 17 -9.69 -7.78 -13.68
CA PHE A 17 -9.93 -9.11 -14.25
C PHE A 17 -9.67 -9.18 -15.77
N PRO A 18 -8.47 -8.80 -16.27
CA PRO A 18 -8.17 -8.95 -17.68
C PRO A 18 -8.12 -10.42 -18.06
N GLN A 19 -8.93 -10.82 -19.04
CA GLN A 19 -8.94 -12.17 -19.63
C GLN A 19 -9.14 -13.30 -18.58
N GLY A 20 -9.93 -13.02 -17.53
CA GLY A 20 -10.26 -13.99 -16.48
C GLY A 20 -9.16 -14.24 -15.44
N LYS A 21 -8.09 -13.44 -15.43
CA LYS A 21 -7.03 -13.49 -14.41
C LYS A 21 -7.17 -12.33 -13.43
N ILE A 22 -6.95 -12.59 -12.15
CA ILE A 22 -6.85 -11.54 -11.12
C ILE A 22 -5.47 -10.89 -11.22
N VAL A 23 -5.44 -9.58 -11.43
CA VAL A 23 -4.22 -8.77 -11.48
C VAL A 23 -4.45 -7.50 -10.68
N GLY A 24 -3.42 -6.96 -10.02
CA GLY A 24 -3.50 -5.64 -9.40
C GLY A 24 -3.55 -4.52 -10.44
N ASP A 25 -4.29 -3.45 -10.15
CA ASP A 25 -4.28 -2.23 -10.95
C ASP A 25 -2.96 -1.42 -10.79
N GLU A 26 -2.89 -0.26 -11.44
CA GLU A 26 -1.71 0.61 -11.35
C GLU A 26 -1.46 1.13 -9.93
N ALA A 27 -2.52 1.30 -9.12
CA ALA A 27 -2.40 1.72 -7.74
C ALA A 27 -1.78 0.62 -6.87
N ASN A 28 -2.17 -0.65 -7.08
CA ASN A 28 -1.54 -1.81 -6.45
C ASN A 28 -0.02 -1.83 -6.72
N GLN A 29 0.37 -1.74 -8.00
CA GLN A 29 1.79 -1.71 -8.37
C GLN A 29 2.51 -0.50 -7.75
N ARG A 30 1.88 0.67 -7.74
CA ARG A 30 2.47 1.88 -7.15
C ARG A 30 2.69 1.75 -5.65
N ILE A 31 1.74 1.15 -4.92
CA ILE A 31 1.87 0.89 -3.48
C ILE A 31 3.08 -0.01 -3.22
N LEU A 32 3.23 -1.09 -3.99
CA LEU A 32 4.38 -2.00 -3.87
C LEU A 32 5.70 -1.30 -4.19
N ASP A 33 5.75 -0.46 -5.23
CA ASP A 33 6.94 0.32 -5.57
C ASP A 33 7.32 1.31 -4.45
N LEU A 34 6.34 1.97 -3.85
CA LEU A 34 6.53 2.91 -2.74
C LEU A 34 7.05 2.17 -1.51
N ALA A 35 6.40 1.07 -1.11
CA ALA A 35 6.76 0.28 0.06
C ALA A 35 8.15 -0.37 -0.03
N ASN A 36 8.55 -0.80 -1.25
CA ASN A 36 9.83 -1.50 -1.46
C ASN A 36 11.01 -0.56 -1.76
N GLY A 37 10.75 0.67 -2.22
CA GLY A 37 11.81 1.52 -2.76
C GLY A 37 11.83 2.97 -2.29
N TYR A 38 10.75 3.47 -1.66
CA TYR A 38 10.67 4.87 -1.24
C TYR A 38 10.42 5.04 0.25
N LEU A 39 9.40 4.37 0.77
CA LEU A 39 8.98 4.50 2.14
C LEU A 39 9.94 3.77 3.08
N GLY A 40 10.27 4.41 4.20
CA GLY A 40 11.02 3.76 5.26
C GLY A 40 10.10 2.91 6.11
N LYS A 41 10.30 1.59 6.16
CA LYS A 41 9.56 0.72 7.10
C LYS A 41 9.91 1.11 8.53
N PHE A 42 8.92 1.60 9.27
CA PHE A 42 9.06 2.03 10.65
C PHE A 42 8.78 0.88 11.62
N GLY A 43 7.79 0.05 11.31
CA GLY A 43 7.42 -1.07 12.16
C GLY A 43 6.22 -1.85 11.64
N HIS A 44 5.68 -2.69 12.50
CA HIS A 44 4.43 -3.42 12.31
C HIS A 44 3.73 -3.50 13.66
N ASP A 45 2.42 -3.73 13.63
CA ASP A 45 1.64 -3.96 14.84
C ASP A 45 2.04 -5.30 15.53
N GLN A 46 1.43 -5.61 16.68
CA GLN A 46 1.76 -6.84 17.42
C GLN A 46 1.37 -8.12 16.66
N SER A 47 0.36 -8.06 15.78
CA SER A 47 -0.03 -9.20 14.96
C SER A 47 0.88 -9.38 13.74
N GLY A 48 1.63 -8.33 13.36
CA GLY A 48 2.45 -8.28 12.15
C GLY A 48 1.63 -8.12 10.89
N TRP A 49 0.34 -7.80 11.02
CA TRP A 49 -0.61 -7.67 9.92
C TRP A 49 -0.47 -6.33 9.22
N ASP A 50 -0.34 -5.26 10.01
CA ASP A 50 -0.23 -3.90 9.50
C ASP A 50 1.23 -3.46 9.53
N THR A 51 1.69 -2.85 8.44
CA THR A 51 3.05 -2.30 8.38
C THR A 51 2.99 -0.78 8.38
N LEU A 52 3.68 -0.17 9.34
CA LEU A 52 3.83 1.28 9.42
C LEU A 52 5.07 1.71 8.63
N TYR A 53 4.86 2.69 7.76
CA TYR A 53 5.86 3.32 6.93
C TYR A 53 5.97 4.81 7.26
N GLN A 54 7.13 5.39 7.01
CA GLN A 54 7.34 6.83 7.07
C GLN A 54 7.80 7.34 5.71
N ASP A 55 7.17 8.42 5.24
CA ASP A 55 7.61 9.17 4.07
C ASP A 55 8.87 9.96 4.43
N PRO A 56 10.03 9.70 3.77
CA PRO A 56 11.28 10.37 4.11
C PRO A 56 11.33 11.84 3.69
N SER A 57 10.38 12.32 2.87
CA SER A 57 10.38 13.69 2.35
C SER A 57 9.68 14.69 3.25
N ASP A 58 8.64 14.27 3.98
CA ASP A 58 7.83 15.14 4.82
C ASP A 58 7.55 14.55 6.23
N GLY A 59 8.00 13.32 6.49
CA GLY A 59 7.88 12.66 7.79
C GLY A 59 6.51 12.08 8.10
N ARG A 60 5.55 12.16 7.19
CA ARG A 60 4.19 11.59 7.38
C ARG A 60 4.23 10.08 7.50
N PHE A 61 3.35 9.54 8.34
CA PHE A 61 3.22 8.11 8.56
C PHE A 61 2.11 7.51 7.70
N TRP A 62 2.42 6.36 7.11
CA TRP A 62 1.53 5.65 6.21
C TRP A 62 1.38 4.21 6.69
N GLU A 63 0.16 3.76 6.87
CA GLU A 63 -0.15 2.38 7.22
C GLU A 63 -0.49 1.59 5.97
N LEU A 64 0.18 0.45 5.78
CA LEU A 64 -0.14 -0.53 4.74
C LEU A 64 -1.11 -1.56 5.31
N ILE A 65 -2.32 -1.59 4.74
CA ILE A 65 -3.41 -2.48 5.12
C ILE A 65 -3.91 -3.30 3.92
N TYR A 66 -4.67 -4.35 4.21
CA TYR A 66 -5.31 -5.21 3.22
C TYR A 66 -6.82 -5.28 3.49
N PRO A 67 -7.62 -4.31 2.97
CA PRO A 67 -9.04 -4.18 3.33
C PRO A 67 -9.89 -5.38 2.95
N GLU A 68 -9.53 -6.07 1.87
CA GLU A 68 -10.22 -7.26 1.35
C GLU A 68 -9.40 -8.54 1.60
N SER A 69 -8.73 -8.61 2.76
CA SER A 69 -7.83 -9.72 3.09
C SER A 69 -8.49 -11.09 3.16
N GLU A 70 -9.81 -11.14 3.32
CA GLU A 70 -10.63 -12.34 3.25
C GLU A 70 -10.68 -12.97 1.85
N LEU A 71 -10.31 -12.23 0.81
CA LEU A 71 -10.21 -12.77 -0.54
C LEU A 71 -9.06 -13.78 -0.64
N GLN A 72 -9.29 -14.84 -1.41
CA GLN A 72 -8.24 -15.81 -1.70
C GLN A 72 -7.04 -15.11 -2.36
N GLY A 73 -5.92 -15.04 -1.65
CA GLY A 73 -4.72 -14.28 -2.07
C GLY A 73 -4.49 -12.95 -1.34
N GLY A 74 -5.32 -12.60 -0.35
CA GLY A 74 -5.07 -11.49 0.58
C GLY A 74 -5.53 -10.11 0.11
N GLY A 75 -6.27 -10.01 -1.01
CA GLY A 75 -6.80 -8.74 -1.53
C GLY A 75 -5.71 -7.75 -1.99
N PRO A 76 -6.10 -6.66 -2.65
CA PRO A 76 -5.15 -5.60 -3.02
C PRO A 76 -4.77 -4.75 -1.79
N PRO A 77 -3.53 -4.22 -1.73
CA PRO A 77 -3.09 -3.39 -0.62
C PRO A 77 -3.69 -1.98 -0.70
N SER A 78 -3.72 -1.29 0.45
CA SER A 78 -3.95 0.15 0.56
C SER A 78 -2.92 0.81 1.45
N LEU A 79 -2.48 2.02 1.09
CA LEU A 79 -1.71 2.91 1.95
C LEU A 79 -2.61 4.03 2.47
N VAL A 80 -2.71 4.18 3.79
CA VAL A 80 -3.54 5.18 4.46
C VAL A 80 -2.68 6.10 5.32
N LEU A 81 -2.88 7.41 5.19
CA LEU A 81 -2.22 8.40 6.04
C LEU A 81 -2.77 8.32 7.48
N ILE A 82 -1.88 8.33 8.47
CA ILE A 82 -2.20 8.36 9.92
C ILE A 82 -2.15 9.79 10.47
#